data_AF-A0A8H5X558-F1
#
_entry.id   AF-A0A8H5X558-F1
#
_cell.length_a   1.000
_cell.length_b   1.000
_cell.length_c   1.000
_cell.angle_alpha   90.00
_cell.angle_beta   90.00
_cell.angle_gamma   90.00
#
_symmetry.space_group_name_H-M   'P 1'
#
loop_
_entity.id
_entity.type
_entity.pdbx_description
1 polymer ?
#
loop_
_entity_poly.entity_id
_entity_poly.type
_entity_poly.pdbx_seq_one_letter_code
_entity_poly.pdbx_strand_id
1 'polypeptide(L)'
;MPDAQKHEHTSPYRGNPESAISKSTSSQALPFRPLRPAKDGDGATSSYFEHSNGKRINTDLVFTATLKKQYPELDLVVVPQNSDMGPSCNLLAFAAAGYATVTPIQDKGDLPSSLEWTVYLPPARRMDGNKGALGEKPIFGKFLYQWEGEEFIVYLADGRDGSESYPIVKNYYILTADVHKADQLVLTAGSWASDLHDEVWVFDQGFFLKDHELWESAQKSTWDAVILDEDMKKSLIDDHISFFESRQTYTGLGVPWKRGIIYHGPPGNGKTISIKATMHMLADRTPSIPTVYVRSLESWMGPQGSLYMIFQKAREFAPCYLVFEDIDSLVTPDVRSYFLNEVDGLKQNDGIFIIASTNHLELLDPGIAKRPSRFDRKYYFPDPNIDEREAYCRFWQKKLKPNKDIEFPDKLCRAIAEITDKFSFAYIQEAFVATLLAIARRSKTKPTVESSAEAWVLVGDEFGAALASDKDELDRLELWVEIKKQVKILREGIEDEE
;
A
#
# COMPACT_ATOMS: atom_id res chain seq x y z
N MET A 1 15.33 -34.26 54.20
CA MET A 1 14.27 -33.54 53.46
C MET A 1 14.43 -32.05 53.74
N PRO A 2 14.41 -31.20 52.71
CA PRO A 2 15.64 -30.86 52.01
C PRO A 2 16.06 -29.38 52.10
N ASP A 3 17.34 -29.20 51.79
CA ASP A 3 18.10 -27.97 51.65
C ASP A 3 17.63 -27.06 50.51
N ALA A 4 17.75 -25.75 50.76
CA ALA A 4 17.63 -24.71 49.76
C ALA A 4 18.91 -24.65 48.89
N GLN A 5 18.82 -25.13 47.65
CA GLN A 5 19.85 -24.92 46.63
C GLN A 5 19.63 -23.59 45.92
N LYS A 6 20.65 -22.73 45.96
CA LYS A 6 20.83 -21.59 45.07
C LYS A 6 21.17 -22.13 43.67
N HIS A 7 20.37 -21.79 42.66
CA HIS A 7 20.73 -22.00 41.27
C HIS A 7 21.67 -20.88 40.80
N GLU A 8 22.95 -21.21 40.61
CA GLU A 8 23.87 -20.40 39.80
C GLU A 8 23.68 -20.77 38.31
N HIS A 9 23.38 -19.77 37.49
CA HIS A 9 23.37 -19.87 36.03
C HIS A 9 24.82 -20.02 35.51
N THR A 10 25.16 -21.20 35.00
CA THR A 10 26.42 -21.43 34.27
C THR A 10 26.22 -21.12 32.78
N SER A 11 27.05 -20.23 32.24
CA SER A 11 27.12 -19.88 30.81
C SER A 11 27.73 -21.03 30.00
N PRO A 12 27.21 -21.39 28.81
CA PRO A 12 27.57 -22.62 28.09
C PRO A 12 28.87 -22.56 27.27
N TYR A 13 29.68 -21.50 27.38
CA TYR A 13 30.89 -21.34 26.55
C TYR A 13 32.20 -21.45 27.35
N ARG A 14 32.51 -22.64 27.87
CA ARG A 14 33.89 -23.09 28.11
C ARG A 14 33.99 -24.61 27.89
N GLY A 15 34.21 -25.00 26.64
CA GLY A 15 34.63 -26.35 26.29
C GLY A 15 36.07 -26.60 26.76
N ASN A 16 36.28 -27.68 27.49
CA ASN A 16 37.56 -28.12 28.04
C ASN A 16 38.41 -28.80 26.94
N PRO A 17 39.59 -28.29 26.53
CA PRO A 17 40.33 -28.82 25.39
C PRO A 17 41.42 -29.81 25.85
N GLU A 18 41.04 -30.96 26.39
CA GLU A 18 41.96 -32.08 26.59
C GLU A 18 41.30 -33.42 26.25
N SER A 19 41.01 -33.64 24.97
CA SER A 19 41.01 -34.99 24.40
C SER A 19 41.08 -34.90 22.88
N ALA A 20 41.80 -35.86 22.29
CA ALA A 20 41.97 -36.10 20.86
C ALA A 20 43.05 -35.28 20.12
N ILE A 21 44.31 -35.73 20.20
CA ILE A 21 45.17 -35.77 19.00
C ILE A 21 46.03 -37.05 19.03
N SER A 22 45.78 -37.97 18.09
CA SER A 22 46.80 -38.91 17.62
C SER A 22 46.75 -39.05 16.09
N LYS A 23 47.89 -38.70 15.45
CA LYS A 23 48.43 -39.14 14.14
C LYS A 23 47.66 -38.83 12.85
N SER A 24 48.16 -37.90 12.02
CA SER A 24 49.09 -38.18 10.90
C SER A 24 49.16 -37.04 9.86
N THR A 25 50.40 -36.57 9.66
CA THR A 25 51.11 -36.07 8.46
C THR A 25 50.49 -35.19 7.36
N SER A 26 51.22 -34.08 7.14
CA SER A 26 51.50 -33.34 5.89
C SER A 26 50.52 -32.27 5.40
N SER A 27 50.61 -31.10 6.01
CA SER A 27 50.46 -29.81 5.34
C SER A 27 51.42 -28.83 6.02
N GLN A 28 52.15 -28.03 5.25
CA GLN A 28 53.16 -27.09 5.75
C GLN A 28 52.54 -26.14 6.78
N ALA A 29 52.74 -26.41 8.06
CA ALA A 29 52.32 -25.51 9.11
C ALA A 29 53.18 -24.24 9.04
N LEU A 30 52.56 -23.11 8.75
CA LEU A 30 53.17 -21.78 8.91
C LEU A 30 53.80 -21.71 10.32
N PRO A 31 55.00 -21.11 10.47
CA PRO A 31 55.65 -21.05 11.77
C PRO A 31 54.72 -20.39 12.78
N PHE A 32 54.48 -21.08 13.90
CA PHE A 32 53.65 -20.59 15.00
C PHE A 32 54.30 -19.31 15.55
N ARG A 33 53.79 -18.15 15.13
CA ARG A 33 54.30 -16.85 15.59
C ARG A 33 53.62 -16.58 16.94
N PRO A 34 54.34 -16.60 18.07
CA PRO A 34 53.71 -16.31 19.36
C PRO A 34 53.14 -14.89 19.29
N LEU A 35 51.83 -14.77 19.52
CA LEU A 35 51.16 -13.48 19.63
C LEU A 35 51.72 -12.78 20.87
N ARG A 36 52.68 -11.87 20.66
CA ARG A 36 53.20 -11.00 21.71
C ARG A 36 52.45 -9.67 21.59
N PRO A 37 51.88 -9.14 22.68
CA PRO A 37 51.34 -7.79 22.67
C PRO A 37 52.40 -6.80 22.17
N ALA A 38 51.97 -5.74 21.46
CA ALA A 38 52.88 -4.67 21.06
C ALA A 38 53.58 -4.11 22.32
N LYS A 39 54.90 -3.87 22.21
CA LYS A 39 55.71 -3.40 23.35
C LYS A 39 55.33 -2.00 23.84
N ASP A 40 54.84 -1.19 22.91
CA ASP A 40 54.31 0.15 23.16
C ASP A 40 52.79 -0.01 23.12
N GLY A 41 52.11 0.46 24.16
CA GLY A 41 50.74 0.12 24.51
C GLY A 41 49.74 0.03 23.36
N ASP A 42 48.69 -0.77 23.58
CA ASP A 42 47.72 -1.11 22.55
C ASP A 42 46.97 0.14 22.04
N GLY A 43 47.44 0.66 20.91
CA GLY A 43 46.83 1.79 20.21
C GLY A 43 45.39 1.50 19.80
N ALA A 44 45.01 0.23 19.61
CA ALA A 44 43.62 -0.14 19.38
C ALA A 44 42.78 0.01 20.65
N THR A 45 43.29 -0.44 21.81
CA THR A 45 42.66 -0.19 23.12
C THR A 45 42.55 1.31 23.40
N SER A 46 43.61 2.07 23.17
CA SER A 46 43.60 3.53 23.38
C SER A 46 42.61 4.23 22.45
N SER A 47 42.58 3.88 21.16
CA SER A 47 41.62 4.42 20.20
C SER A 47 40.18 4.01 20.54
N TYR A 48 39.98 2.78 21.01
CA TYR A 48 38.66 2.29 21.45
C TYR A 48 38.16 3.09 22.66
N PHE A 49 38.98 3.27 23.70
CA PHE A 49 38.60 4.02 24.88
C PHE A 49 38.53 5.53 24.62
N GLU A 50 39.36 6.10 23.76
CA GLU A 50 39.27 7.51 23.34
C GLU A 50 37.96 7.77 22.58
N HIS A 51 37.61 6.90 21.62
CA HIS A 51 36.32 6.94 20.94
C HIS A 51 35.14 6.76 21.91
N SER A 52 35.26 5.83 22.85
CA SER A 52 34.16 5.43 23.74
C SER A 52 33.99 6.33 24.97
N ASN A 53 34.99 7.15 25.31
CA ASN A 53 34.98 8.04 26.48
C ASN A 53 34.66 9.51 26.12
N GLY A 54 34.35 9.78 24.85
CA GLY A 54 33.86 11.09 24.42
C GLY A 54 32.54 11.44 25.13
N LYS A 55 32.39 12.70 25.56
CA LYS A 55 31.12 13.21 26.09
C LYS A 55 30.07 13.13 24.98
N ARG A 56 29.12 12.20 25.09
CA ARG A 56 27.94 12.19 24.23
C ARG A 56 27.13 13.45 24.53
N ILE A 57 26.92 14.26 23.49
CA ILE A 57 26.12 15.47 23.58
C ILE A 57 24.69 15.05 23.33
N ASN A 58 23.80 15.30 24.30
CA ASN A 58 22.37 15.15 24.07
C ASN A 58 21.83 16.47 23.50
N THR A 59 21.37 16.46 22.24
CA THR A 59 20.88 17.62 21.52
C THR A 59 19.72 18.24 22.27
N ASP A 60 18.73 17.46 22.68
CA ASP A 60 17.56 17.97 23.42
C ASP A 60 17.94 18.69 24.71
N LEU A 61 18.87 18.13 25.49
CA LEU A 61 19.35 18.73 26.73
C LEU A 61 20.07 20.05 26.46
N VAL A 62 20.95 20.09 25.46
CA VAL A 62 21.69 21.30 25.08
C VAL A 62 20.75 22.37 24.56
N PHE A 63 19.83 22.00 23.65
CA PHE A 63 18.89 22.94 23.04
C PHE A 63 17.92 23.49 24.08
N THR A 64 17.30 22.62 24.88
CA THR A 64 16.36 23.01 25.94
C THR A 64 17.00 23.96 26.95
N ALA A 65 18.21 23.66 27.42
CA ALA A 65 18.92 24.52 28.37
C ALA A 65 19.29 25.88 27.74
N THR A 66 19.70 25.89 26.48
CA THR A 66 20.07 27.10 25.75
C THR A 66 18.85 27.99 25.51
N LEU A 67 17.75 27.42 25.03
CA LEU A 67 16.51 28.15 24.75
C LEU A 67 15.90 28.72 26.03
N LYS A 68 15.85 27.95 27.14
CA LYS A 68 15.36 28.47 28.43
C LYS A 68 16.21 29.62 28.97
N LYS A 69 17.53 29.60 28.73
CA LYS A 69 18.41 30.72 29.12
C LYS A 69 18.17 31.95 28.24
N GLN A 70 17.89 31.75 26.96
CA GLN A 70 17.67 32.84 26.01
C GLN A 70 16.28 33.48 26.15
N TYR A 71 15.27 32.69 26.46
CA TYR A 71 13.87 33.11 26.62
C TYR A 71 13.34 32.69 28.00
N PRO A 72 13.80 33.34 29.09
CA PRO A 72 13.46 32.92 30.45
C PRO A 72 11.99 33.13 30.82
N GLU A 73 11.29 34.01 30.10
CA GLU A 73 9.87 34.34 30.32
C GLU A 73 8.91 33.51 29.46
N LEU A 74 9.43 32.64 28.58
CA LEU A 74 8.61 31.78 27.72
C LEU A 74 8.68 30.33 28.19
N ASP A 75 7.54 29.66 28.10
CA ASP A 75 7.46 28.22 28.23
C ASP A 75 8.01 27.53 26.98
N LEU A 76 8.54 26.32 27.15
CA LEU A 76 9.12 25.52 26.07
C LEU A 76 8.47 24.14 26.03
N VAL A 77 7.86 23.81 24.89
CA VAL A 77 7.29 22.50 24.57
C VAL A 77 8.17 21.84 23.51
N VAL A 78 8.58 20.58 23.74
CA VAL A 78 9.39 19.81 22.79
C VAL A 78 8.54 18.70 22.19
N VAL A 79 8.45 18.67 20.87
CA VAL A 79 7.53 17.80 20.13
C VAL A 79 8.28 17.07 19.02
N PRO A 80 8.36 15.73 19.07
CA PRO A 80 8.91 14.94 17.98
C PRO A 80 8.16 15.18 16.66
N GLN A 81 8.90 15.42 15.57
CA GLN A 81 8.33 15.50 14.23
C GLN A 81 7.83 14.14 13.76
N ASN A 82 8.47 13.05 14.18
CA ASN A 82 8.19 11.63 13.88
C ASN A 82 8.15 10.81 15.18
N SER A 83 7.28 9.80 15.24
CA SER A 83 7.29 8.79 16.32
C SER A 83 7.58 7.41 15.73
N ASP A 84 8.15 6.52 16.53
CA ASP A 84 8.48 5.14 16.11
C ASP A 84 7.25 4.29 15.76
N MET A 85 6.05 4.77 16.09
CA MET A 85 4.80 4.01 16.04
C MET A 85 3.69 4.65 15.20
N GLY A 86 3.95 5.75 14.47
CA GLY A 86 2.94 6.37 13.62
C GLY A 86 2.97 7.89 13.56
N PRO A 87 1.93 8.52 12.98
CA PRO A 87 1.93 9.93 12.67
C PRO A 87 2.14 10.77 13.93
N SER A 88 2.74 11.90 13.66
CA SER A 88 3.45 12.76 14.59
C SER A 88 3.23 14.19 14.12
N CYS A 89 3.48 15.14 14.99
CA CYS A 89 3.15 16.53 14.73
C CYS A 89 4.12 17.14 13.71
N ASN A 90 3.66 17.37 12.47
CA ASN A 90 4.43 18.06 11.43
C ASN A 90 3.90 19.48 11.22
N LEU A 91 4.37 20.41 12.06
CA LEU A 91 3.93 21.81 12.06
C LEU A 91 4.19 22.52 10.74
N LEU A 92 5.28 22.19 10.04
CA LEU A 92 5.60 22.81 8.75
C LEU A 92 4.65 22.33 7.65
N ALA A 93 4.30 21.03 7.62
CA ALA A 93 3.31 20.51 6.68
C ALA A 93 1.91 21.06 6.99
N PHE A 94 1.54 21.17 8.27
CA PHE A 94 0.27 21.77 8.70
C PHE A 94 0.15 23.23 8.25
N ALA A 95 1.23 24.02 8.38
CA ALA A 95 1.28 25.39 7.87
C ALA A 95 1.24 25.44 6.33
N ALA A 96 2.00 24.58 5.64
CA ALA A 96 2.00 24.50 4.18
C ALA A 96 0.63 24.12 3.60
N ALA A 97 -0.18 23.36 4.34
CA ALA A 97 -1.57 23.06 4.01
C ALA A 97 -2.55 24.23 4.26
N GLY A 98 -2.06 25.38 4.74
CA GLY A 98 -2.82 26.61 4.89
C GLY A 98 -3.46 26.83 6.27
N TYR A 99 -3.21 25.94 7.23
CA TYR A 99 -3.80 26.05 8.58
C TYR A 99 -3.04 27.00 9.50
N ALA A 100 -1.80 27.36 9.17
CA ALA A 100 -0.96 28.27 9.94
C ALA A 100 -0.01 29.03 9.01
N THR A 101 0.57 30.12 9.50
CA THR A 101 1.62 30.86 8.78
C THR A 101 2.97 30.59 9.41
N VAL A 102 3.98 30.34 8.58
CA VAL A 102 5.37 30.13 9.03
C VAL A 102 6.29 31.12 8.33
N THR A 103 7.06 31.89 9.11
CA THR A 103 8.02 32.86 8.59
C THR A 103 9.42 32.54 9.14
N PRO A 104 10.43 32.25 8.30
CA PRO A 104 11.79 32.03 8.76
C PRO A 104 12.35 33.25 9.51
N ILE A 105 12.97 33.03 10.66
CA ILE A 105 13.65 34.08 11.43
C ILE A 105 15.13 34.06 11.06
N GLN A 106 15.65 35.22 10.65
CA GLN A 106 17.06 35.41 10.34
C GLN A 106 17.83 35.83 11.61
N ASP A 107 18.90 35.12 11.93
CA ASP A 107 19.82 35.46 13.00
C ASP A 107 20.91 36.40 12.51
N LYS A 108 21.39 37.27 13.40
CA LYS A 108 22.51 38.18 13.15
C LYS A 108 23.77 37.54 13.74
N GLY A 109 24.54 36.84 12.92
CA GLY A 109 25.79 36.18 13.33
C GLY A 109 26.58 35.58 12.18
N ASP A 110 27.72 34.98 12.50
CA ASP A 110 28.63 34.37 11.50
C ASP A 110 28.16 32.97 11.02
N LEU A 111 27.18 32.39 11.71
CA LEU A 111 26.57 31.09 11.35
C LEU A 111 25.29 31.30 10.54
N PRO A 112 24.94 30.38 9.62
CA PRO A 112 23.71 30.45 8.86
C PRO A 112 22.47 30.31 9.77
N SER A 113 21.39 31.01 9.42
CA SER A 113 20.13 31.01 10.20
C SER A 113 19.32 29.72 10.05
N SER A 114 19.55 28.95 8.98
CA SER A 114 19.00 27.62 8.78
C SER A 114 20.03 26.69 8.13
N LEU A 115 19.80 25.38 8.24
CA LEU A 115 20.55 24.35 7.55
C LEU A 115 19.55 23.43 6.85
N GLU A 116 19.65 23.32 5.53
CA GLU A 116 18.67 22.64 4.71
C GLU A 116 19.37 21.87 3.59
N TRP A 117 18.76 20.75 3.17
CA TRP A 117 19.18 20.04 1.98
C TRP A 117 18.22 20.31 0.84
N THR A 118 18.74 20.73 -0.31
CA THR A 118 17.99 20.66 -1.56
C THR A 118 17.87 19.20 -1.97
N VAL A 119 16.64 18.71 -2.08
CA VAL A 119 16.34 17.35 -2.52
C VAL A 119 15.68 17.37 -3.89
N TYR A 120 16.06 16.42 -4.73
CA TYR A 120 15.40 16.21 -6.00
C TYR A 120 14.23 15.24 -5.81
N LEU A 121 13.03 15.68 -6.17
CA LEU A 121 11.81 14.89 -6.19
C LEU A 121 11.56 14.44 -7.63
N PRO A 122 11.75 13.15 -7.96
CA PRO A 122 11.47 12.66 -9.31
C PRO A 122 9.98 12.80 -9.64
N PRO A 123 9.62 12.98 -10.92
CA PRO A 123 8.22 13.03 -11.32
C PRO A 123 7.57 11.66 -11.13
N ALA A 124 6.28 11.64 -10.75
CA ALA A 124 5.50 10.40 -10.61
C ALA A 124 5.45 9.60 -11.93
N ARG A 125 5.40 10.31 -13.07
CA ARG A 125 5.47 9.72 -14.41
C ARG A 125 6.48 10.45 -15.28
N ARG A 126 7.30 9.67 -16.01
CA ARG A 126 8.35 10.21 -16.89
C ARG A 126 7.85 10.63 -18.28
N MET A 127 6.62 10.27 -18.65
CA MET A 127 6.09 10.44 -20.00
C MET A 127 5.74 11.89 -20.36
N ASP A 128 5.54 12.76 -19.37
CA ASP A 128 4.99 14.10 -19.59
C ASP A 128 6.08 15.17 -19.78
N GLY A 129 7.35 14.77 -19.96
CA GLY A 129 8.49 15.68 -20.02
C GLY A 129 8.77 16.41 -18.70
N ASN A 130 8.02 16.09 -17.65
CA ASN A 130 8.21 16.59 -16.30
C ASN A 130 9.60 16.15 -15.81
N LYS A 131 10.42 17.11 -15.40
CA LYS A 131 11.78 16.88 -14.91
C LYS A 131 11.83 16.66 -13.40
N GLY A 132 10.70 16.54 -12.72
CA GLY A 132 10.63 16.52 -11.26
C GLY A 132 10.62 17.93 -10.66
N ALA A 133 10.72 17.98 -9.34
CA ALA A 133 10.76 19.22 -8.57
C ALA A 133 11.99 19.24 -7.65
N LEU A 134 12.43 20.44 -7.27
CA LEU A 134 13.33 20.60 -6.14
C LEU A 134 12.46 20.82 -4.89
N GLY A 135 12.79 20.10 -3.83
CA GLY A 135 12.25 20.33 -2.49
C GLY A 135 13.37 20.75 -1.54
N GLU A 136 12.97 21.26 -0.39
CA GLU A 136 13.88 21.61 0.69
C GLU A 136 13.59 20.69 1.89
N LYS A 137 14.64 20.09 2.43
CA LYS A 137 14.57 19.26 3.64
C LYS A 137 15.29 19.99 4.77
N PRO A 138 14.56 20.67 5.67
CA PRO A 138 15.19 21.39 6.77
C PRO A 138 15.79 20.42 7.78
N ILE A 139 17.03 20.69 8.17
CA ILE A 139 17.81 19.99 9.21
C ILE A 139 17.79 20.84 10.47
N PHE A 140 17.98 22.14 10.30
CA PHE A 140 17.86 23.14 11.34
C PHE A 140 17.13 24.36 10.80
N GLY A 141 16.21 24.92 11.58
CA GLY A 141 15.54 26.17 11.23
C GLY A 141 14.85 26.80 12.41
N LYS A 142 14.61 28.10 12.32
CA LYS A 142 13.93 28.92 13.32
C LYS A 142 12.84 29.72 12.62
N PHE A 143 11.64 29.72 13.19
CA PHE A 143 10.45 30.25 12.54
C PHE A 143 9.59 31.03 13.54
N LEU A 144 9.01 32.13 13.07
CA LEU A 144 7.83 32.71 13.68
C LEU A 144 6.63 31.94 13.12
N TYR A 145 5.89 31.29 14.01
CA TYR A 145 4.76 30.44 13.67
C TYR A 145 3.49 31.10 14.21
N GLN A 146 2.50 31.30 13.34
CA GLN A 146 1.25 31.97 13.69
C GLN A 146 0.07 31.04 13.44
N TRP A 147 -0.72 30.79 14.47
CA TRP A 147 -1.90 29.91 14.41
C TRP A 147 -3.00 30.43 15.34
N GLU A 148 -4.22 30.56 14.82
CA GLU A 148 -5.40 31.08 15.55
C GLU A 148 -5.18 32.41 16.29
N GLY A 149 -4.33 33.29 15.75
CA GLY A 149 -4.02 34.60 16.34
C GLY A 149 -2.95 34.58 17.43
N GLU A 150 -2.40 33.40 17.75
CA GLU A 150 -1.25 33.24 18.66
C GLU A 150 0.06 33.17 17.88
N GLU A 151 1.13 33.66 18.51
CA GLU A 151 2.49 33.61 17.95
C GLU A 151 3.39 32.69 18.76
N PHE A 152 4.15 31.85 18.07
CA PHE A 152 5.12 30.93 18.64
C PHE A 152 6.48 31.15 17.99
N ILE A 153 7.56 31.00 18.76
CA ILE A 153 8.91 30.85 18.19
C ILE A 153 9.20 29.36 18.11
N VAL A 154 9.25 28.82 16.89
CA VAL A 154 9.45 27.39 16.65
C VAL A 154 10.85 27.16 16.10
N TYR A 155 11.63 26.31 16.77
CA TYR A 155 12.84 25.74 16.19
C TYR A 155 12.56 24.32 15.71
N LEU A 156 13.15 23.94 14.58
CA LEU A 156 13.27 22.56 14.13
C LEU A 156 14.75 22.18 14.20
N ALA A 157 15.10 21.06 14.82
CA ALA A 157 16.46 20.56 14.82
C ALA A 157 16.53 19.04 14.64
N ASP A 158 17.49 18.58 13.84
CA ASP A 158 17.87 17.18 13.64
C ASP A 158 19.04 16.81 14.59
N GLY A 159 18.72 16.21 15.74
CA GLY A 159 19.67 15.64 16.70
C GLY A 159 19.97 14.18 16.40
N ARG A 160 21.17 13.87 15.91
CA ARG A 160 21.60 12.48 15.60
C ARG A 160 22.28 11.77 16.77
N ASP A 161 22.03 12.22 17.98
CA ASP A 161 22.62 11.75 19.22
C ASP A 161 21.81 10.60 19.84
N GLY A 162 21.66 9.50 19.11
CA GLY A 162 20.98 8.29 19.59
C GLY A 162 21.92 7.15 19.94
N SER A 163 21.49 6.30 20.89
CA SER A 163 22.07 4.95 21.11
C SER A 163 21.32 3.83 20.39
N GLU A 164 20.21 4.16 19.75
CA GLU A 164 19.37 3.24 19.00
C GLU A 164 19.81 3.15 17.54
N SER A 165 19.46 2.06 16.86
CA SER A 165 19.81 1.85 15.45
C SER A 165 19.17 2.90 14.52
N TYR A 166 18.05 3.53 14.93
CA TYR A 166 17.30 4.52 14.16
C TYR A 166 16.62 5.54 15.11
N PRO A 167 17.36 6.46 15.76
CA PRO A 167 16.77 7.36 16.75
C PRO A 167 15.76 8.34 16.12
N ILE A 168 14.78 8.79 16.91
CA ILE A 168 14.00 9.98 16.58
C ILE A 168 14.96 11.15 16.49
N VAL A 169 15.24 11.59 15.27
CA VAL A 169 16.25 12.61 15.03
C VAL A 169 15.67 14.02 15.00
N LYS A 170 14.38 14.23 14.75
CA LYS A 170 13.85 15.58 14.50
C LYS A 170 12.80 16.01 15.50
N ASN A 171 13.06 17.12 16.18
CA ASN A 171 12.17 17.72 17.18
C ASN A 171 11.83 19.17 16.81
N TYR A 172 10.58 19.54 17.08
CA TYR A 172 10.13 20.93 17.19
C TYR A 172 10.30 21.41 18.63
N TYR A 173 10.88 22.59 18.82
CA TYR A 173 10.99 23.28 20.09
C TYR A 173 10.13 24.54 20.00
N ILE A 174 8.99 24.51 20.66
CA ILE A 174 7.94 25.53 20.58
C ILE A 174 8.04 26.41 21.82
N LEU A 175 8.44 27.66 21.63
CA LEU A 175 8.42 28.68 22.68
C LEU A 175 7.11 29.46 22.62
N THR A 176 6.46 29.61 23.77
CA THR A 176 5.14 30.21 23.91
C THR A 176 5.01 31.00 25.20
N ALA A 177 4.13 32.01 25.21
CA ALA A 177 3.70 32.68 26.44
C ALA A 177 2.55 31.94 27.15
N ASP A 178 1.89 31.01 26.44
CA ASP A 178 0.80 30.18 26.96
C ASP A 178 0.99 28.71 26.51
N VAL A 179 1.31 27.85 27.47
CA VAL A 179 1.52 26.41 27.21
C VAL A 179 0.25 25.71 26.73
N HIS A 180 -0.93 26.15 27.15
CA HIS A 180 -2.19 25.53 26.72
C HIS A 180 -2.49 25.79 25.25
N LYS A 181 -2.06 26.94 24.72
CA LYS A 181 -2.13 27.23 23.28
C LYS A 181 -1.18 26.35 22.47
N ALA A 182 0.01 26.08 22.99
CA ALA A 182 0.93 25.14 22.35
C ALA A 182 0.36 23.70 22.37
N ASP A 183 -0.25 23.26 23.47
CA ASP A 183 -0.90 21.94 23.54
C ASP A 183 -2.04 21.82 22.51
N GLN A 184 -2.88 22.85 22.37
CA GLN A 184 -3.94 22.89 21.37
C GLN A 184 -3.41 22.85 19.93
N LEU A 185 -2.34 23.59 19.64
CA LEU A 185 -1.67 23.54 18.34
C LEU A 185 -1.16 22.13 18.04
N VAL A 186 -0.48 21.50 19.00
CA VAL A 186 0.09 20.15 18.83
C VAL A 186 -1.01 19.11 18.64
N LEU A 187 -2.08 19.17 19.42
CA LEU A 187 -3.24 18.29 19.27
C LEU A 187 -3.90 18.45 17.90
N THR A 188 -4.10 19.70 17.46
CA THR A 188 -4.75 20.00 16.17
C THR A 188 -3.88 19.55 14.99
N ALA A 189 -2.59 19.92 14.98
CA ALA A 189 -1.67 19.52 13.93
C ALA A 189 -1.40 18.01 13.93
N GLY A 190 -1.35 17.38 15.10
CA GLY A 190 -1.21 15.92 15.23
C GLY A 190 -2.45 15.16 14.77
N SER A 191 -3.66 15.65 15.08
CA SER A 191 -4.91 15.10 14.57
C SER A 191 -4.95 15.20 13.05
N TRP A 192 -4.70 16.40 12.50
CA TRP A 192 -4.64 16.62 11.06
C TRP A 192 -3.63 15.72 10.36
N ALA A 193 -2.44 15.53 10.95
CA ALA A 193 -1.41 14.65 10.38
C ALA A 193 -1.85 13.16 10.38
N SER A 194 -2.71 12.78 11.31
CA SER A 194 -3.26 11.43 11.43
C SER A 194 -4.46 11.19 10.51
N ASP A 195 -5.24 12.23 10.23
CA ASP A 195 -6.40 12.19 9.33
C ASP A 195 -5.96 11.92 7.88
N LEU A 196 -6.83 11.24 7.11
CA LEU A 196 -6.60 11.00 5.67
C LEU A 196 -7.13 12.19 4.87
N HIS A 197 -6.31 12.73 3.96
CA HIS A 197 -6.68 13.84 3.07
C HIS A 197 -6.69 13.35 1.62
N ASP A 198 -7.79 12.72 1.20
CA ASP A 198 -7.90 12.06 -0.10
C ASP A 198 -6.86 10.94 -0.30
N GLU A 199 -6.71 10.11 0.73
CA GLU A 199 -5.68 9.08 0.83
C GLU A 199 -6.27 7.77 1.38
N VAL A 200 -5.55 6.67 1.17
CA VAL A 200 -5.81 5.37 1.80
C VAL A 200 -4.59 4.95 2.63
N TRP A 201 -4.81 4.37 3.81
CA TRP A 201 -3.71 3.75 4.54
C TRP A 201 -3.28 2.46 3.85
N VAL A 202 -2.03 2.36 3.42
CA VAL A 202 -1.46 1.15 2.84
C VAL A 202 -0.38 0.61 3.75
N PHE A 203 -0.50 -0.67 4.15
CA PHE A 203 0.56 -1.38 4.84
C PHE A 203 1.43 -2.13 3.83
N ASP A 204 2.72 -1.82 3.83
CA ASP A 204 3.72 -2.48 2.99
C ASP A 204 5.10 -2.49 3.67
N GLN A 205 5.83 -3.59 3.54
CA GLN A 205 7.20 -3.78 4.05
C GLN A 205 7.41 -3.37 5.54
N GLY A 206 6.39 -3.51 6.38
CA GLY A 206 6.47 -3.18 7.81
C GLY A 206 6.08 -1.76 8.19
N PHE A 207 5.60 -0.94 7.25
CA PHE A 207 5.24 0.44 7.50
C PHE A 207 3.86 0.78 6.93
N PHE A 208 3.23 1.79 7.53
CA PHE A 208 2.05 2.44 6.99
C PHE A 208 2.42 3.67 6.18
N LEU A 209 1.86 3.76 4.99
CA LEU A 209 1.97 4.92 4.11
C LEU A 209 0.57 5.42 3.75
N LYS A 210 0.45 6.72 3.53
CA LYS A 210 -0.74 7.32 2.94
C LYS A 210 -0.57 7.27 1.42
N ASP A 211 -1.46 6.56 0.73
CA ASP A 211 -1.37 6.33 -0.72
C ASP A 211 -2.50 7.08 -1.45
N HIS A 212 -2.15 8.24 -1.99
CA HIS A 212 -3.06 9.07 -2.79
C HIS A 212 -3.32 8.46 -4.19
N GLU A 213 -2.34 7.76 -4.78
CA GLU A 213 -2.53 7.15 -6.11
C GLU A 213 -3.56 6.02 -6.05
N LEU A 214 -3.53 5.22 -4.99
CA LEU A 214 -4.54 4.19 -4.74
C LEU A 214 -5.92 4.81 -4.49
N TRP A 215 -5.99 5.90 -3.72
CA TRP A 215 -7.23 6.65 -3.51
C TRP A 215 -7.81 7.14 -4.85
N GLU A 216 -7.01 7.82 -5.68
CA GLU A 216 -7.47 8.26 -7.02
C GLU A 216 -7.94 7.09 -7.89
N SER A 217 -7.24 5.95 -7.83
CA SER A 217 -7.64 4.75 -8.55
C SER A 217 -8.99 4.21 -8.05
N ALA A 218 -9.26 4.29 -6.75
CA ALA A 218 -10.53 3.92 -6.16
C ALA A 218 -11.64 4.88 -6.61
N GLN A 219 -11.43 6.20 -6.56
CA GLN A 219 -12.43 7.19 -7.00
C GLN A 219 -12.83 7.04 -8.48
N LYS A 220 -11.97 6.47 -9.33
CA LYS A 220 -12.29 6.15 -10.74
C LYS A 220 -13.16 4.90 -10.90
N SER A 221 -13.32 4.09 -9.85
CA SER A 221 -14.09 2.85 -9.84
C SER A 221 -15.43 3.12 -9.13
N THR A 222 -16.52 3.26 -9.89
CA THR A 222 -17.88 3.34 -9.32
C THR A 222 -18.61 2.01 -9.52
N TRP A 223 -19.60 1.72 -8.68
CA TRP A 223 -20.45 0.54 -8.88
C TRP A 223 -21.18 0.52 -10.22
N ASP A 224 -21.44 1.69 -10.82
CA ASP A 224 -21.99 1.81 -12.17
C ASP A 224 -21.04 1.29 -13.26
N ALA A 225 -19.73 1.35 -13.02
CA ALA A 225 -18.70 0.86 -13.93
C ALA A 225 -18.41 -0.64 -13.76
N VAL A 226 -18.86 -1.24 -12.65
CA VAL A 226 -18.66 -2.67 -12.36
C VAL A 226 -19.73 -3.48 -13.08
N ILE A 227 -19.32 -4.33 -14.02
CA ILE A 227 -20.21 -5.25 -14.72
C ILE A 227 -20.24 -6.56 -13.93
N LEU A 228 -21.40 -6.85 -13.34
CA LEU A 228 -21.73 -8.04 -12.57
C LEU A 228 -23.24 -8.26 -12.68
N ASP A 229 -23.67 -9.49 -12.41
CA ASP A 229 -25.06 -9.81 -12.09
C ASP A 229 -25.68 -8.77 -11.12
N GLU A 230 -26.86 -8.26 -11.47
CA GLU A 230 -27.47 -7.13 -10.78
C GLU A 230 -27.93 -7.49 -9.36
N ASP A 231 -28.38 -8.73 -9.14
CA ASP A 231 -28.77 -9.20 -7.80
C ASP A 231 -27.54 -9.37 -6.91
N MET A 232 -26.44 -9.90 -7.46
CA MET A 232 -25.15 -9.98 -6.78
C MET A 232 -24.63 -8.59 -6.43
N LYS A 233 -24.62 -7.65 -7.40
CA LYS A 233 -24.17 -6.27 -7.21
C LYS A 233 -24.96 -5.57 -6.11
N LYS A 234 -26.29 -5.67 -6.13
CA LYS A 234 -27.15 -5.10 -5.09
C LYS A 234 -26.85 -5.71 -3.73
N SER A 235 -26.73 -7.04 -3.65
CA SER A 235 -26.42 -7.73 -2.40
C SER A 235 -25.06 -7.32 -1.82
N LEU A 236 -24.05 -7.13 -2.68
CA LEU A 236 -22.74 -6.64 -2.29
C LEU A 236 -22.82 -5.24 -1.68
N ILE A 237 -23.48 -4.30 -2.37
CA ILE A 237 -23.65 -2.92 -1.91
C ILE A 237 -24.38 -2.89 -0.56
N ASP A 238 -25.53 -3.57 -0.48
CA ASP A 238 -26.38 -3.61 0.72
C ASP A 238 -25.63 -4.19 1.93
N ASP A 239 -24.80 -5.21 1.74
CA ASP A 239 -24.03 -5.82 2.83
C ASP A 239 -23.01 -4.90 3.48
N HIS A 240 -22.35 -4.07 2.67
CA HIS A 240 -21.37 -3.10 3.17
C HIS A 240 -22.10 -1.93 3.84
N ILE A 241 -23.10 -1.36 3.17
CA ILE A 241 -23.83 -0.20 3.69
C ILE A 241 -24.55 -0.56 4.99
N SER A 242 -25.30 -1.65 5.01
CA SER A 242 -26.07 -2.07 6.18
C SER A 242 -25.18 -2.36 7.38
N PHE A 243 -23.99 -2.91 7.19
CA PHE A 243 -23.06 -3.15 8.29
C PHE A 243 -22.68 -1.85 9.00
N PHE A 244 -22.24 -0.84 8.25
CA PHE A 244 -21.78 0.42 8.83
C PHE A 244 -22.92 1.23 9.47
N GLU A 245 -24.16 1.04 9.01
CA GLU A 245 -25.36 1.68 9.57
C GLU A 245 -25.93 0.96 10.80
N SER A 246 -25.57 -0.31 10.98
CA SER A 246 -26.19 -1.18 12.00
C SER A 246 -25.52 -1.13 13.38
N ARG A 247 -24.59 -0.19 13.65
CA ARG A 247 -23.85 -0.14 14.94
C ARG A 247 -24.77 -0.29 16.16
N GLN A 248 -25.84 0.49 16.22
CA GLN A 248 -26.79 0.48 17.35
C GLN A 248 -27.50 -0.87 17.49
N THR A 249 -27.82 -1.52 16.37
CA THR A 249 -28.42 -2.86 16.34
C THR A 249 -27.48 -3.89 16.95
N TYR A 250 -26.20 -3.89 16.55
CA TYR A 250 -25.19 -4.79 17.11
C TYR A 250 -25.02 -4.57 18.62
N THR A 251 -24.90 -3.30 19.04
CA THR A 251 -24.80 -2.94 20.47
C THR A 251 -26.04 -3.39 21.26
N GLY A 252 -27.25 -3.16 20.75
CA GLY A 252 -28.50 -3.55 21.43
C GLY A 252 -28.68 -5.06 21.56
N LEU A 253 -28.13 -5.84 20.63
CA LEU A 253 -28.15 -7.30 20.66
C LEU A 253 -26.98 -7.91 21.46
N GLY A 254 -26.00 -7.10 21.91
CA GLY A 254 -24.83 -7.57 22.66
C GLY A 254 -23.88 -8.45 21.83
N VAL A 255 -23.87 -8.29 20.50
CA VAL A 255 -23.00 -9.04 19.59
C VAL A 255 -21.86 -8.16 19.06
N PRO A 256 -20.65 -8.71 18.81
CA PRO A 256 -19.53 -7.92 18.28
C PRO A 256 -19.87 -7.26 16.95
N TRP A 257 -19.61 -5.95 16.83
CA TRP A 257 -19.86 -5.20 15.60
C TRP A 257 -18.71 -5.36 14.63
N LYS A 258 -18.52 -6.59 14.12
CA LYS A 258 -17.50 -6.92 13.12
C LYS A 258 -18.11 -7.77 12.01
N ARG A 259 -17.53 -7.71 10.81
CA ARG A 259 -17.96 -8.53 9.68
C ARG A 259 -16.77 -8.90 8.80
N GLY A 260 -16.77 -10.12 8.28
CA GLY A 260 -15.80 -10.55 7.28
C GLY A 260 -16.50 -11.11 6.05
N ILE A 261 -16.06 -10.69 4.86
CA ILE A 261 -16.53 -11.19 3.56
C ILE A 261 -15.34 -11.64 2.71
N ILE A 262 -15.53 -12.71 1.93
CA ILE A 262 -14.56 -13.17 0.92
C ILE A 262 -15.15 -13.03 -0.48
N TYR A 263 -14.41 -12.39 -1.38
CA TYR A 263 -14.63 -12.46 -2.82
C TYR A 263 -13.73 -13.55 -3.40
N HIS A 264 -14.32 -14.54 -4.07
CA HIS A 264 -13.53 -15.62 -4.66
C HIS A 264 -13.99 -15.96 -6.06
N GLY A 265 -13.12 -16.59 -6.85
CA GLY A 265 -13.41 -17.03 -8.21
C GLY A 265 -12.24 -16.78 -9.15
N PRO A 266 -12.35 -17.15 -10.43
CA PRO A 266 -11.29 -17.01 -11.41
C PRO A 266 -10.70 -15.57 -11.49
N PRO A 267 -9.42 -15.44 -11.85
CA PRO A 267 -8.77 -14.14 -11.99
C PRO A 267 -9.38 -13.33 -13.13
N GLY A 268 -9.37 -12.00 -12.99
CA GLY A 268 -9.84 -11.09 -14.04
C GLY A 268 -11.35 -10.87 -14.13
N ASN A 269 -12.15 -11.40 -13.19
CA ASN A 269 -13.62 -11.27 -13.18
C ASN A 269 -14.16 -10.25 -12.16
N GLY A 270 -13.40 -9.20 -11.86
CA GLY A 270 -13.96 -8.02 -11.19
C GLY A 270 -13.90 -7.99 -9.66
N LYS A 271 -13.16 -8.88 -8.99
CA LYS A 271 -12.95 -8.85 -7.53
C LYS A 271 -12.32 -7.52 -7.07
N THR A 272 -11.15 -7.17 -7.61
CA THR A 272 -10.39 -5.94 -7.26
C THR A 272 -11.15 -4.66 -7.59
N ILE A 273 -11.78 -4.56 -8.77
CA ILE A 273 -12.56 -3.36 -9.12
C ILE A 273 -13.80 -3.20 -8.20
N SER A 274 -14.41 -4.31 -7.74
CA SER A 274 -15.50 -4.25 -6.77
C SER A 274 -15.01 -3.77 -5.40
N ILE A 275 -13.83 -4.21 -4.95
CA ILE A 275 -13.21 -3.68 -3.72
C ILE A 275 -12.98 -2.18 -3.85
N LYS A 276 -12.41 -1.72 -4.97
CA LYS A 276 -12.19 -0.29 -5.24
C LYS A 276 -13.50 0.51 -5.33
N ALA A 277 -14.54 -0.06 -5.93
CA ALA A 277 -15.87 0.56 -5.97
C ALA A 277 -16.49 0.70 -4.58
N THR A 278 -16.31 -0.30 -3.71
CA THR A 278 -16.66 -0.19 -2.30
C THR A 278 -15.85 0.89 -1.59
N MET A 279 -14.53 0.96 -1.82
CA MET A 279 -13.68 2.00 -1.21
C MET A 279 -14.18 3.40 -1.55
N HIS A 280 -14.48 3.65 -2.82
CA HIS A 280 -15.04 4.92 -3.29
C HIS A 280 -16.40 5.21 -2.64
N MET A 281 -17.33 4.26 -2.71
CA MET A 281 -18.65 4.40 -2.11
C MET A 281 -18.57 4.72 -0.61
N LEU A 282 -17.61 4.13 0.11
CA LEU A 282 -17.39 4.34 1.54
C LEU A 282 -16.68 5.67 1.86
N ALA A 283 -15.77 6.12 1.00
CA ALA A 283 -15.12 7.43 1.10
C ALA A 283 -16.12 8.58 0.89
N ASP A 284 -17.07 8.42 -0.02
CA ASP A 284 -18.11 9.42 -0.34
C ASP A 284 -19.22 9.55 0.72
N ARG A 285 -19.23 8.68 1.75
CA ARG A 285 -20.22 8.75 2.84
C ARG A 285 -19.97 9.96 3.74
N THR A 286 -20.99 10.30 4.55
CA THR A 286 -20.86 11.26 5.64
C THR A 286 -21.40 10.65 6.95
N PRO A 287 -20.54 10.38 7.96
CA PRO A 287 -19.07 10.47 7.90
C PRO A 287 -18.47 9.44 6.93
N SER A 288 -17.32 9.78 6.34
CA SER A 288 -16.56 8.88 5.47
C SER A 288 -16.02 7.70 6.26
N ILE A 289 -15.92 6.53 5.63
CA ILE A 289 -15.34 5.34 6.23
C ILE A 289 -13.93 5.12 5.67
N PRO A 290 -12.86 5.25 6.48
CA PRO A 290 -11.49 5.07 6.02
C PRO A 290 -11.22 3.62 5.59
N THR A 291 -10.32 3.49 4.62
CA THR A 291 -9.80 2.19 4.17
C THR A 291 -8.39 1.97 4.70
N VAL A 292 -8.14 0.77 5.22
CA VAL A 292 -6.81 0.24 5.48
C VAL A 292 -6.57 -0.92 4.51
N TYR A 293 -5.60 -0.76 3.63
CA TYR A 293 -5.28 -1.69 2.56
C TYR A 293 -3.97 -2.42 2.84
N VAL A 294 -3.99 -3.74 2.81
CA VAL A 294 -2.81 -4.57 3.08
C VAL A 294 -2.19 -5.03 1.77
N ARG A 295 -0.95 -4.62 1.49
CA ARG A 295 -0.21 -5.03 0.29
C ARG A 295 0.71 -6.22 0.56
N SER A 296 1.35 -6.26 1.73
CA SER A 296 2.26 -7.33 2.11
C SER A 296 2.24 -7.54 3.62
N LEU A 297 2.55 -8.76 4.08
CA LEU A 297 2.83 -9.05 5.49
C LEU A 297 4.33 -9.09 5.80
N GLU A 298 5.19 -8.96 4.79
CA GLU A 298 6.64 -8.93 4.97
C GLU A 298 7.06 -7.68 5.74
N SER A 299 7.92 -7.86 6.73
CA SER A 299 8.46 -6.76 7.53
C SER A 299 9.69 -7.21 8.32
N TRP A 300 10.43 -6.23 8.83
CA TRP A 300 11.55 -6.46 9.75
C TRP A 300 11.11 -7.06 11.11
N MET A 301 9.83 -6.94 11.47
CA MET A 301 9.25 -7.50 12.70
C MET A 301 8.62 -8.89 12.49
N GLY A 302 8.61 -9.39 11.24
CA GLY A 302 7.96 -10.63 10.86
C GLY A 302 6.43 -10.51 10.74
N PRO A 303 5.77 -11.53 10.15
CA PRO A 303 4.36 -11.48 9.78
C PRO A 303 3.41 -11.35 10.98
N GLN A 304 3.77 -11.91 12.15
CA GLN A 304 3.00 -11.72 13.38
C GLN A 304 2.95 -10.24 13.79
N GLY A 305 4.10 -9.56 13.77
CA GLY A 305 4.18 -8.14 14.07
C GLY A 305 3.40 -7.29 13.07
N SER A 306 3.53 -7.62 11.78
CA SER A 306 2.77 -6.97 10.69
C SER A 306 1.27 -7.06 10.94
N LEU A 307 0.74 -8.26 11.22
CA LEU A 307 -0.68 -8.47 11.49
C LEU A 307 -1.16 -7.69 12.72
N TYR A 308 -0.36 -7.70 13.80
CA TYR A 308 -0.66 -6.91 14.98
C TYR A 308 -0.79 -5.42 14.65
N MET A 309 0.17 -4.86 13.90
CA MET A 309 0.16 -3.45 13.46
C MET A 309 -1.03 -3.14 12.56
N ILE A 310 -1.35 -4.02 11.62
CA ILE A 310 -2.48 -3.88 10.70
C ILE A 310 -3.79 -3.77 11.46
N PHE A 311 -4.05 -4.70 12.37
CA PHE A 311 -5.29 -4.71 13.14
C PHE A 311 -5.34 -3.59 14.17
N GLN A 312 -4.20 -3.18 14.75
CA GLN A 312 -4.17 -1.98 15.59
C GLN A 312 -4.57 -0.73 14.79
N LYS A 313 -4.03 -0.55 13.58
CA LYS A 313 -4.42 0.56 12.71
C LYS A 313 -5.91 0.52 12.34
N ALA A 314 -6.44 -0.66 12.01
CA ALA A 314 -7.87 -0.81 11.73
C ALA A 314 -8.77 -0.48 12.94
N ARG A 315 -8.31 -0.76 14.17
CA ARG A 315 -9.00 -0.38 15.41
C ARG A 315 -8.95 1.13 15.66
N GLU A 316 -7.79 1.76 15.43
CA GLU A 316 -7.63 3.22 15.54
C GLU A 316 -8.56 3.98 14.61
N PHE A 317 -8.81 3.44 13.41
CA PHE A 317 -9.64 4.05 12.37
C PHE A 317 -11.07 3.48 12.33
N ALA A 318 -11.50 2.72 13.34
CA ALA A 318 -12.85 2.16 13.36
C ALA A 318 -13.92 3.27 13.47
N PRO A 319 -15.01 3.24 12.67
CA PRO A 319 -15.37 2.21 11.70
C PRO A 319 -14.46 2.21 10.46
N CYS A 320 -13.97 1.03 10.07
CA CYS A 320 -12.90 0.88 9.07
C CYS A 320 -13.22 -0.23 8.07
N TYR A 321 -12.85 -0.01 6.81
CA TYR A 321 -12.82 -1.03 5.76
C TYR A 321 -11.40 -1.59 5.61
N LEU A 322 -11.17 -2.81 6.08
CA LEU A 322 -9.87 -3.47 6.09
C LEU A 322 -9.78 -4.46 4.92
N VAL A 323 -8.86 -4.21 3.99
CA VAL A 323 -8.73 -4.92 2.72
C VAL A 323 -7.52 -5.84 2.71
N PHE A 324 -7.76 -7.12 2.41
CA PHE A 324 -6.74 -8.13 2.10
C PHE A 324 -6.96 -8.67 0.68
N GLU A 325 -6.24 -8.15 -0.31
CA GLU A 325 -6.30 -8.75 -1.65
C GLU A 325 -5.37 -9.97 -1.76
N ASP A 326 -5.78 -10.96 -2.56
CA ASP A 326 -5.07 -12.21 -2.77
C ASP A 326 -4.61 -12.85 -1.45
N ILE A 327 -5.56 -13.02 -0.52
CA ILE A 327 -5.31 -13.47 0.86
C ILE A 327 -4.61 -14.84 0.93
N ASP A 328 -4.76 -15.68 -0.08
CA ASP A 328 -4.02 -16.95 -0.22
C ASP A 328 -2.51 -16.75 -0.37
N SER A 329 -2.08 -15.63 -0.95
CA SER A 329 -0.66 -15.26 -1.03
C SER A 329 -0.15 -14.64 0.28
N LEU A 330 -1.01 -13.89 0.98
CA LEU A 330 -0.65 -13.22 2.24
C LEU A 330 -0.63 -14.19 3.43
N VAL A 331 -1.63 -15.06 3.55
CA VAL A 331 -1.85 -15.90 4.72
C VAL A 331 -1.37 -17.33 4.45
N THR A 332 -0.05 -17.48 4.44
CA THR A 332 0.62 -18.78 4.33
C THR A 332 0.37 -19.67 5.57
N PRO A 333 0.62 -20.99 5.50
CA PRO A 333 0.39 -21.90 6.63
C PRO A 333 1.07 -21.49 7.95
N ASP A 334 2.25 -20.89 7.89
CA ASP A 334 3.03 -20.40 9.05
C ASP A 334 2.51 -19.08 9.63
N VAL A 335 1.79 -18.28 8.83
CA VAL A 335 1.20 -16.99 9.26
C VAL A 335 -0.25 -17.14 9.75
N ARG A 336 -0.93 -18.18 9.28
CA ARG A 336 -2.35 -18.48 9.52
C ARG A 336 -2.81 -18.33 10.96
N SER A 337 -2.08 -18.89 11.92
CA SER A 337 -2.48 -18.87 13.33
C SER A 337 -2.53 -17.44 13.88
N TYR A 338 -1.56 -16.61 13.51
CA TYR A 338 -1.51 -15.19 13.88
C TYR A 338 -2.67 -14.42 13.25
N PHE A 339 -2.96 -14.67 11.97
CA PHE A 339 -4.08 -14.02 11.27
C PHE A 339 -5.41 -14.35 11.92
N LEU A 340 -5.66 -15.64 12.21
CA LEU A 340 -6.89 -16.09 12.86
C LEU A 340 -7.05 -15.51 14.27
N ASN A 341 -5.95 -15.37 15.03
CA ASN A 341 -5.98 -14.75 16.35
C ASN A 341 -6.42 -13.27 16.28
N GLU A 342 -5.95 -12.54 15.28
CA GLU A 342 -6.36 -11.15 15.07
C GLU A 342 -7.81 -11.03 14.59
N VAL A 343 -8.28 -11.91 13.69
CA VAL A 343 -9.68 -11.93 13.20
C VAL A 343 -10.68 -12.32 14.31
N ASP A 344 -10.33 -13.31 15.13
CA ASP A 344 -11.14 -13.74 16.27
C ASP A 344 -11.18 -12.67 17.36
N GLY A 345 -10.09 -11.90 17.50
CA GLY A 345 -10.03 -10.71 18.35
C GLY A 345 -10.01 -11.05 19.83
N LEU A 346 -8.81 -11.28 20.40
CA LEU A 346 -8.60 -11.18 21.85
C LEU A 346 -8.85 -9.74 22.38
N LYS A 347 -8.96 -8.76 21.46
CA LYS A 347 -9.36 -7.35 21.69
C LYS A 347 -10.60 -7.02 20.83
N GLN A 348 -11.36 -5.98 21.20
CA GLN A 348 -12.57 -5.55 20.48
C GLN A 348 -12.23 -5.07 19.06
N ASN A 349 -12.61 -5.85 18.04
CA ASN A 349 -12.57 -5.47 16.62
C ASN A 349 -13.88 -4.77 16.17
N ASP A 350 -14.51 -4.02 17.08
CA ASP A 350 -15.78 -3.35 16.80
C ASP A 350 -15.58 -2.26 15.73
N GLY A 351 -16.51 -2.19 14.79
CA GLY A 351 -16.49 -1.28 13.64
C GLY A 351 -15.60 -1.74 12.48
N ILE A 352 -14.94 -2.89 12.56
CA ILE A 352 -14.07 -3.38 11.48
C ILE A 352 -14.85 -4.26 10.52
N PHE A 353 -14.88 -3.86 9.24
CA PHE A 353 -15.31 -4.69 8.13
C PHE A 353 -14.08 -5.22 7.39
N ILE A 354 -13.88 -6.54 7.41
CA ILE A 354 -12.78 -7.20 6.71
C ILE A 354 -13.29 -7.68 5.35
N ILE A 355 -12.68 -7.21 4.27
CA ILE A 355 -12.85 -7.78 2.94
C ILE A 355 -11.59 -8.53 2.56
N ALA A 356 -11.75 -9.73 2.01
CA ALA A 356 -10.65 -10.49 1.43
C ALA A 356 -10.98 -10.91 0.00
N SER A 357 -9.99 -10.91 -0.91
CA SER A 357 -10.12 -11.54 -2.22
C SER A 357 -9.20 -12.76 -2.33
N THR A 358 -9.59 -13.75 -3.14
CA THR A 358 -8.74 -14.90 -3.48
C THR A 358 -9.12 -15.46 -4.84
N ASN A 359 -8.16 -16.04 -5.56
CA ASN A 359 -8.45 -16.85 -6.74
C ASN A 359 -8.69 -18.33 -6.38
N HIS A 360 -8.21 -18.75 -5.21
CA HIS A 360 -8.12 -20.15 -4.80
C HIS A 360 -8.71 -20.37 -3.40
N LEU A 361 -10.05 -20.35 -3.31
CA LEU A 361 -10.74 -20.51 -2.02
C LEU A 361 -10.38 -21.84 -1.34
N GLU A 362 -10.10 -22.88 -2.12
CA GLU A 362 -9.69 -24.22 -1.70
C GLU A 362 -8.31 -24.26 -1.03
N LEU A 363 -7.43 -23.30 -1.32
CA LEU A 363 -6.11 -23.20 -0.69
C LEU A 363 -6.17 -22.54 0.69
N LEU A 364 -7.27 -21.84 1.00
CA LEU A 364 -7.46 -21.20 2.30
C LEU A 364 -7.72 -22.23 3.41
N ASP A 365 -7.24 -21.90 4.61
CA ASP A 365 -7.53 -22.69 5.81
C ASP A 365 -9.05 -22.86 6.02
N PRO A 366 -9.53 -24.05 6.41
CA PRO A 366 -10.95 -24.25 6.75
C PRO A 366 -11.46 -23.30 7.84
N GLY A 367 -10.59 -22.88 8.76
CA GLY A 367 -10.90 -21.87 9.76
C GLY A 367 -11.13 -20.47 9.18
N ILE A 368 -10.58 -20.15 8.01
CA ILE A 368 -10.87 -18.90 7.27
C ILE A 368 -12.08 -19.11 6.37
N ALA A 369 -12.08 -20.18 5.57
CA ALA A 369 -13.06 -20.40 4.52
C ALA A 369 -14.40 -20.95 5.01
N LYS A 370 -14.46 -21.69 6.13
CA LYS A 370 -15.67 -22.43 6.54
C LYS A 370 -16.21 -22.03 7.90
N ARG A 371 -15.41 -21.46 8.80
CA ARG A 371 -15.85 -21.16 10.17
C ARG A 371 -16.70 -19.86 10.20
N PRO A 372 -17.96 -19.93 10.68
CA PRO A 372 -18.76 -18.73 10.94
C PRO A 372 -18.09 -17.82 11.99
N SER A 373 -18.48 -16.55 12.04
CA SER A 373 -17.97 -15.42 12.84
C SER A 373 -16.62 -14.82 12.42
N ARG A 374 -15.96 -15.40 11.41
CA ARG A 374 -14.71 -14.88 10.80
C ARG A 374 -15.03 -14.27 9.44
N PHE A 375 -15.38 -15.13 8.48
CA PHE A 375 -15.86 -14.75 7.16
C PHE A 375 -17.23 -15.37 6.92
N ASP A 376 -18.25 -14.58 7.27
CA ASP A 376 -19.64 -15.02 7.35
C ASP A 376 -20.29 -15.16 5.98
N ARG A 377 -19.77 -14.44 4.98
CA ARG A 377 -20.27 -14.46 3.61
C ARG A 377 -19.15 -14.65 2.60
N LYS A 378 -19.47 -15.36 1.52
CA LYS A 378 -18.61 -15.51 0.34
C LYS A 378 -19.40 -15.14 -0.89
N TYR A 379 -18.80 -14.33 -1.75
CA TYR A 379 -19.32 -13.99 -3.06
C TYR A 379 -18.45 -14.63 -4.11
N TYR A 380 -19.06 -15.47 -4.94
CA TYR A 380 -18.39 -16.11 -6.06
C TYR A 380 -18.50 -15.21 -7.30
N PHE A 381 -17.36 -14.89 -7.89
CA PHE A 381 -17.21 -14.12 -9.12
C PHE A 381 -16.90 -15.09 -10.27
N PRO A 382 -17.92 -15.61 -10.98
CA PRO A 382 -17.72 -16.54 -12.09
C PRO A 382 -17.13 -15.84 -13.31
N ASP A 383 -16.80 -16.62 -14.34
CA ASP A 383 -16.60 -16.06 -15.67
C ASP A 383 -17.90 -15.42 -16.20
N PRO A 384 -17.80 -14.33 -16.97
CA PRO A 384 -18.97 -13.56 -17.38
C PRO A 384 -19.86 -14.35 -18.32
N ASN A 385 -21.16 -14.27 -18.09
CA ASN A 385 -22.17 -14.79 -19.00
C ASN A 385 -22.25 -13.93 -20.29
N ILE A 386 -23.02 -14.38 -21.27
CA ILE A 386 -23.08 -13.71 -22.57
C ILE A 386 -23.55 -12.25 -22.49
N ASP A 387 -24.48 -11.93 -21.59
CA ASP A 387 -25.02 -10.58 -21.45
C ASP A 387 -24.02 -9.65 -20.73
N GLU A 388 -23.27 -10.17 -19.76
CA GLU A 388 -22.16 -9.48 -19.11
C GLU A 388 -21.00 -9.21 -20.09
N ARG A 389 -20.65 -10.18 -20.95
CA ARG A 389 -19.65 -10.00 -22.02
C ARG A 389 -20.11 -8.96 -23.04
N GLU A 390 -21.39 -8.96 -23.39
CA GLU A 390 -21.97 -7.94 -24.27
C GLU A 390 -21.92 -6.55 -23.62
N ALA A 391 -22.27 -6.43 -22.33
CA ALA A 391 -22.15 -5.19 -21.58
C ALA A 391 -20.69 -4.68 -21.55
N TYR A 392 -19.72 -5.59 -21.42
CA TYR A 392 -18.30 -5.26 -21.50
C TYR A 392 -17.88 -4.78 -22.90
N CYS A 393 -18.43 -5.37 -23.96
CA CYS A 393 -18.23 -4.87 -25.32
C CYS A 393 -18.82 -3.47 -25.51
N ARG A 394 -19.99 -3.18 -24.92
CA ARG A 394 -20.60 -1.83 -24.94
C ARG A 394 -19.77 -0.82 -24.17
N PHE A 395 -19.08 -1.23 -23.10
CA PHE A 395 -18.09 -0.39 -22.43
C PHE A 395 -16.94 -0.01 -23.38
N TRP A 396 -16.37 -0.98 -24.09
CA TRP A 396 -15.34 -0.72 -25.11
C TRP A 396 -15.85 0.15 -26.26
N GLN A 397 -17.09 -0.08 -26.71
CA GLN A 397 -17.74 0.75 -27.72
C GLN A 397 -17.81 2.22 -27.30
N LYS A 398 -18.24 2.50 -26.05
CA LYS A 398 -18.25 3.87 -25.50
C LYS A 398 -16.84 4.46 -25.42
N LYS A 399 -15.86 3.67 -24.98
CA LYS A 399 -14.45 4.08 -24.89
C LYS A 399 -13.84 4.42 -26.24
N LEU A 400 -14.21 3.68 -27.29
CA LEU A 400 -13.69 3.87 -28.65
C LEU A 400 -14.50 4.86 -29.49
N LYS A 401 -15.70 5.27 -29.04
CA LYS A 401 -16.55 6.25 -29.74
C LYS A 401 -15.84 7.52 -30.22
N PRO A 402 -14.87 8.11 -29.48
CA PRO A 402 -14.13 9.27 -29.98
C PRO A 402 -13.19 8.98 -31.16
N ASN A 403 -12.81 7.72 -31.38
CA ASN A 403 -11.93 7.31 -32.46
C ASN A 403 -12.73 7.09 -33.76
N LYS A 404 -12.59 8.02 -34.71
CA LYS A 404 -13.32 7.99 -35.99
C LYS A 404 -12.78 6.96 -36.98
N ASP A 405 -11.59 6.41 -36.73
CA ASP A 405 -10.96 5.43 -37.62
C ASP A 405 -11.44 4.00 -37.36
N ILE A 406 -12.21 3.78 -36.28
CA ILE A 406 -12.67 2.45 -35.87
C ILE A 406 -14.20 2.43 -35.88
N GLU A 407 -14.76 1.66 -36.79
CA GLU A 407 -16.19 1.41 -36.85
C GLU A 407 -16.59 0.30 -35.86
N PHE A 408 -17.45 0.63 -34.89
CA PHE A 408 -17.92 -0.29 -33.86
C PHE A 408 -19.45 -0.20 -33.67
N PRO A 409 -20.24 -0.82 -34.57
CA PRO A 409 -21.71 -0.80 -34.50
C PRO A 409 -22.25 -1.72 -33.39
N ASP A 410 -23.47 -1.45 -32.91
CA ASP A 410 -24.09 -2.17 -31.79
C ASP A 410 -24.14 -3.70 -31.99
N LYS A 411 -24.42 -4.15 -33.22
CA LYS A 411 -24.45 -5.58 -33.59
C LYS A 411 -23.13 -6.30 -33.31
N LEU A 412 -22.01 -5.58 -33.34
CA LEU A 412 -20.69 -6.15 -33.10
C LEU A 412 -20.47 -6.49 -31.62
N CYS A 413 -21.18 -5.83 -30.69
CA CYS A 413 -21.08 -6.15 -29.26
C CYS A 413 -21.55 -7.58 -28.97
N ARG A 414 -22.71 -7.96 -29.52
CA ARG A 414 -23.24 -9.33 -29.36
C ARG A 414 -22.35 -10.35 -30.07
N ALA A 415 -21.93 -10.05 -31.30
CA ALA A 415 -21.08 -10.95 -32.07
C ALA A 415 -19.72 -11.22 -31.38
N ILE A 416 -19.10 -10.20 -30.78
CA ILE A 416 -17.86 -10.38 -30.00
C ILE A 416 -18.15 -11.22 -28.75
N ALA A 417 -19.23 -10.94 -28.01
CA ALA A 417 -19.60 -11.68 -26.81
C ALA A 417 -19.84 -13.18 -27.06
N GLU A 418 -20.33 -13.54 -28.25
CA GLU A 418 -20.53 -14.94 -28.69
C GLU A 418 -19.22 -15.67 -28.93
N ILE A 419 -18.22 -15.04 -29.57
CA ILE A 419 -16.93 -15.68 -29.87
C ILE A 419 -15.97 -15.70 -28.66
N THR A 420 -16.21 -14.86 -27.64
CA THR A 420 -15.43 -14.81 -26.39
C THR A 420 -16.01 -15.70 -25.30
N ASP A 421 -16.67 -16.81 -25.66
CA ASP A 421 -17.19 -17.74 -24.66
C ASP A 421 -16.07 -18.31 -23.78
N LYS A 422 -16.34 -18.40 -22.46
CA LYS A 422 -15.42 -18.74 -21.38
C LYS A 422 -14.27 -17.76 -21.11
N PHE A 423 -14.21 -16.61 -21.78
CA PHE A 423 -13.19 -15.62 -21.47
C PHE A 423 -13.57 -14.84 -20.21
N SER A 424 -12.60 -14.61 -19.32
CA SER A 424 -12.73 -13.60 -18.27
C SER A 424 -12.74 -12.19 -18.86
N PHE A 425 -13.18 -11.18 -18.10
CA PHE A 425 -13.10 -9.79 -18.59
C PHE A 425 -11.66 -9.36 -18.92
N ALA A 426 -10.66 -9.89 -18.21
CA ALA A 426 -9.25 -9.63 -18.52
C ALA A 426 -8.83 -10.20 -19.88
N TYR A 427 -9.30 -11.40 -20.24
CA TYR A 427 -9.06 -11.98 -21.57
C TYR A 427 -9.77 -11.18 -22.68
N ILE A 428 -10.99 -10.72 -22.44
CA ILE A 428 -11.71 -9.87 -23.41
C ILE A 428 -11.00 -8.52 -23.56
N GLN A 429 -10.51 -7.93 -22.46
CA GLN A 429 -9.67 -6.73 -22.50
C GLN A 429 -8.43 -6.93 -23.37
N GLU A 430 -7.71 -8.04 -23.17
CA GLU A 430 -6.53 -8.36 -23.97
C GLU A 430 -6.88 -8.52 -25.46
N ALA A 431 -7.99 -9.20 -25.78
CA ALA A 431 -8.47 -9.33 -27.16
C ALA A 431 -8.71 -7.96 -27.81
N PHE A 432 -9.34 -7.01 -27.10
CA PHE A 432 -9.50 -5.63 -27.60
C PHE A 432 -8.16 -4.91 -27.75
N VAL A 433 -7.28 -4.96 -26.75
CA VAL A 433 -5.98 -4.28 -26.79
C VAL A 433 -5.11 -4.80 -27.94
N ALA A 434 -4.95 -6.11 -28.06
CA ALA A 434 -4.20 -6.75 -29.14
C ALA A 434 -4.76 -6.38 -30.52
N THR A 435 -6.10 -6.38 -30.65
CA THR A 435 -6.77 -5.98 -31.89
C THR A 435 -6.47 -4.53 -32.27
N LEU A 436 -6.62 -3.61 -31.33
CA LEU A 436 -6.39 -2.18 -31.57
C LEU A 436 -4.93 -1.89 -31.94
N LEU A 437 -3.97 -2.58 -31.30
CA LEU A 437 -2.56 -2.47 -31.63
C LEU A 437 -2.24 -3.04 -33.01
N ALA A 438 -2.86 -4.15 -33.40
CA ALA A 438 -2.71 -4.73 -34.73
C ALA A 438 -3.22 -3.78 -35.83
N ILE A 439 -4.41 -3.18 -35.63
CA ILE A 439 -4.98 -2.18 -36.53
C ILE A 439 -4.06 -0.96 -36.64
N ALA A 440 -3.59 -0.43 -35.50
CA ALA A 440 -2.70 0.73 -35.46
C ALA A 440 -1.33 0.48 -36.14
N ARG A 441 -0.83 -0.76 -36.11
CA ARG A 441 0.40 -1.13 -36.84
C ARG A 441 0.17 -1.13 -38.35
N ARG A 442 -0.97 -1.63 -38.83
CA ARG A 442 -1.31 -1.65 -40.26
C ARG A 442 -1.58 -0.26 -40.83
N SER A 443 -2.19 0.64 -40.05
CA SER A 443 -2.41 2.01 -40.50
C SER A 443 -1.10 2.78 -40.71
N LYS A 444 -0.06 2.49 -39.92
CA LYS A 444 1.29 3.05 -40.09
C LYS A 444 2.09 2.45 -41.25
N THR A 445 1.77 1.24 -41.70
CA THR A 445 2.45 0.56 -42.82
C THR A 445 1.75 0.69 -44.16
N LYS A 446 0.64 1.44 -44.26
CA LYS A 446 0.05 1.80 -45.56
C LYS A 446 1.08 2.57 -46.40
N PRO A 447 1.56 2.02 -47.54
CA PRO A 447 2.41 2.77 -48.45
C PRO A 447 1.59 3.92 -49.03
N THR A 448 2.21 5.09 -49.20
CA THR A 448 1.69 6.12 -50.11
C THR A 448 1.55 5.49 -51.49
N VAL A 449 0.32 5.48 -51.98
CA VAL A 449 -0.22 4.86 -53.21
C VAL A 449 0.81 4.63 -54.33
N GLU A 450 1.05 3.37 -54.69
CA GLU A 450 0.82 2.81 -56.04
C GLU A 450 1.22 1.32 -56.05
N SER A 451 0.48 0.54 -56.84
CA SER A 451 0.75 -0.84 -57.28
C SER A 451 0.11 -2.02 -56.52
N SER A 452 -0.64 -2.76 -57.34
CA SER A 452 -0.95 -4.18 -57.34
C SER A 452 -1.90 -4.73 -56.29
N ALA A 453 -3.12 -4.95 -56.80
CA ALA A 453 -4.02 -6.00 -56.39
C ALA A 453 -3.31 -7.37 -56.28
N GLU A 454 -3.70 -8.12 -55.26
CA GLU A 454 -3.84 -9.59 -55.17
C GLU A 454 -3.38 -10.11 -53.81
N ALA A 455 -4.34 -10.57 -53.01
CA ALA A 455 -4.23 -11.74 -52.11
C ALA A 455 -5.50 -11.81 -51.23
N TRP A 456 -6.61 -12.27 -51.81
CA TRP A 456 -7.73 -12.79 -51.05
C TRP A 456 -7.60 -14.32 -51.06
N VAL A 457 -7.17 -14.90 -49.94
CA VAL A 457 -7.24 -16.36 -49.74
C VAL A 457 -8.43 -16.63 -48.83
N LEU A 458 -9.47 -17.20 -49.44
CA LEU A 458 -10.62 -17.82 -48.79
C LEU A 458 -10.17 -18.96 -47.88
N VAL A 459 -10.64 -18.94 -46.63
CA VAL A 459 -10.74 -20.15 -45.80
C VAL A 459 -12.24 -20.38 -45.59
N GLY A 460 -12.72 -21.52 -46.07
CA GLY A 460 -14.13 -21.88 -46.13
C GLY A 460 -14.74 -22.19 -44.77
N ASP A 461 -15.98 -21.76 -44.61
CA ASP A 461 -16.91 -22.04 -43.52
C ASP A 461 -17.44 -23.49 -43.63
N GLU A 462 -17.56 -24.16 -42.49
CA GLU A 462 -18.45 -25.30 -42.32
C GLU A 462 -19.21 -25.16 -40.99
N PHE A 463 -20.21 -24.29 -40.93
CA PHE A 463 -21.28 -24.33 -39.91
C PHE A 463 -22.58 -23.67 -40.40
N GLY A 464 -23.62 -24.50 -40.57
CA GLY A 464 -25.04 -24.21 -40.29
C GLY A 464 -25.72 -23.01 -40.96
N ALA A 465 -26.46 -23.28 -42.02
CA ALA A 465 -27.26 -22.30 -42.76
C ALA A 465 -28.55 -21.88 -42.01
N ALA A 466 -28.53 -20.68 -41.40
CA ALA A 466 -29.71 -19.82 -41.16
C ALA A 466 -29.40 -18.34 -40.81
N LEU A 467 -28.16 -17.85 -40.96
CA LEU A 467 -27.74 -16.46 -40.60
C LEU A 467 -26.97 -15.73 -41.72
N ALA A 468 -27.09 -16.17 -42.96
CA ALA A 468 -26.16 -15.81 -44.04
C ALA A 468 -26.17 -14.31 -44.46
N SER A 469 -27.17 -13.51 -44.11
CA SER A 469 -27.19 -12.08 -44.51
C SER A 469 -26.40 -11.15 -43.60
N ASP A 470 -26.27 -11.45 -42.30
CA ASP A 470 -25.60 -10.56 -41.33
C ASP A 470 -24.09 -10.79 -41.24
N LYS A 471 -23.62 -12.02 -41.49
CA LYS A 471 -22.19 -12.36 -41.44
C LYS A 471 -21.37 -11.60 -42.50
N ASP A 472 -21.90 -11.49 -43.72
CA ASP A 472 -21.24 -10.80 -44.85
C ASP A 472 -21.04 -9.29 -44.60
N GLU A 473 -21.88 -8.67 -43.76
CA GLU A 473 -21.73 -7.27 -43.39
C GLU A 473 -20.71 -7.07 -42.27
N LEU A 474 -20.66 -7.97 -41.28
CA LEU A 474 -19.69 -7.90 -40.19
C LEU A 474 -18.26 -8.12 -40.69
N ASP A 475 -18.06 -9.03 -41.66
CA ASP A 475 -16.75 -9.34 -42.23
C ASP A 475 -16.11 -8.19 -43.02
N ARG A 476 -16.84 -7.09 -43.23
CA ARG A 476 -16.29 -5.82 -43.78
C ARG A 476 -15.68 -4.92 -42.71
N LEU A 477 -16.02 -5.13 -41.44
CA LEU A 477 -15.54 -4.32 -40.33
C LEU A 477 -14.13 -4.76 -39.93
N GLU A 478 -13.16 -3.86 -40.05
CA GLU A 478 -11.76 -4.15 -39.71
C GLU A 478 -11.61 -4.65 -38.27
N LEU A 479 -12.35 -4.05 -37.33
CA LEU A 479 -12.38 -4.45 -35.93
C LEU A 479 -12.85 -5.91 -35.76
N TRP A 480 -13.89 -6.32 -36.48
CA TRP A 480 -14.43 -7.69 -36.41
C TRP A 480 -13.45 -8.73 -36.96
N VAL A 481 -12.89 -8.45 -38.14
CA VAL A 481 -11.94 -9.36 -38.79
C VAL A 481 -10.73 -9.59 -37.92
N GLU A 482 -10.23 -8.54 -37.27
CA GLU A 482 -9.03 -8.64 -36.46
C GLU A 482 -9.30 -9.24 -35.07
N ILE A 483 -10.41 -8.88 -34.41
CA ILE A 483 -10.72 -9.45 -33.09
C ILE A 483 -10.99 -10.95 -33.14
N LYS A 484 -11.60 -11.47 -34.23
CA LYS A 484 -11.73 -12.92 -34.44
C LYS A 484 -10.38 -13.64 -34.42
N LYS A 485 -9.34 -13.03 -35.03
CA LYS A 485 -7.99 -13.60 -35.05
C LYS A 485 -7.37 -13.58 -33.66
N GLN A 486 -7.47 -12.46 -32.95
CA GLN A 486 -6.90 -12.33 -31.60
C GLN A 486 -7.60 -13.25 -30.59
N VAL A 487 -8.93 -13.39 -30.67
CA VAL A 487 -9.68 -14.34 -29.84
C VAL A 487 -9.26 -15.78 -30.12
N LYS A 488 -9.03 -16.15 -31.39
CA LYS A 488 -8.51 -17.48 -31.73
C LYS A 488 -7.13 -17.74 -31.11
N ILE A 489 -6.21 -16.78 -31.24
CA ILE A 489 -4.86 -16.87 -30.66
C ILE A 489 -4.90 -17.02 -29.14
N LEU A 490 -5.71 -16.20 -28.46
CA LEU A 490 -5.85 -16.27 -27.01
C LEU A 490 -6.49 -17.59 -26.55
N ARG A 491 -7.43 -18.14 -27.33
CA ARG A 491 -8.07 -19.42 -27.02
C ARG A 491 -7.10 -20.60 -27.14
N GLU A 492 -6.28 -20.63 -28.19
CA GLU A 492 -5.21 -21.62 -28.35
C GLU A 492 -4.25 -21.59 -27.14
N GLY A 493 -3.90 -20.40 -26.65
CA GLY A 493 -3.06 -20.26 -25.45
C GLY A 493 -3.70 -20.77 -24.15
N ILE A 494 -5.03 -20.64 -23.99
CA ILE A 494 -5.74 -21.18 -22.81
C ILE A 494 -5.74 -22.72 -22.84
N GLU A 495 -6.00 -23.32 -24.00
CA GLU A 495 -6.04 -24.78 -24.18
C GLU A 495 -4.67 -25.45 -23.97
N ASP A 496 -3.58 -24.72 -24.17
CA ASP A 496 -2.21 -25.19 -23.91
C ASP A 496 -1.80 -25.12 -22.41
N GLU A 497 -2.54 -24.34 -21.58
CA GLU A 497 -2.27 -24.16 -20.14
C GLU A 497 -3.10 -25.08 -19.22
N GLU A 498 -4.25 -25.60 -19.69
CA GLU A 498 -5.10 -26.60 -19.02
C GLU A 498 -4.58 -28.04 -19.19
#